data_AF-A0A7Z2ZTK0-F1
#
_entry.id   AF-A0A7Z2ZTK0-F1
#
_cell.length_a   1.000
_cell.length_b   1.000
_cell.length_c   1.000
_cell.angle_alpha   90.00
_cell.angle_beta   90.00
_cell.angle_gamma   90.00
#
_symmetry.space_group_name_H-M   'P 1'
#
loop_
_entity.id
_entity.type
_entity.pdbx_description
1 polymer ?
#
loop_
_entity_poly.entity_id
_entity_poly.type
_entity_poly.pdbx_seq_one_letter_code
_entity_poly.pdbx_strand_id
1 'polypeptide(L)'
;MHTDPAPHALQSHYDAIWERSRAAIGTGDIDCDARLLQGPDPRRGLTLIARPGAALAGRFTHLLERLDALEPGQYLHPAVDLHVTVLSLFTVGDDFQPQLARLDDYRDAVRCAVHGLPAFEIDFRGVTASRGAVLAQGYPHGDTLATLRDRLRAELRARALDASLDRRYRLVTAHATLLRFVRPLRQPRRFVEAIETLRGAALGVMRVERIELVVNDWYMSSASLRQVEMLDL
;
A
#
# COMPACT_ATOMS: atom_id res chain seq x y z
N MET A 1 20.77 -8.53 -12.75
CA MET A 1 20.07 -9.56 -11.97
C MET A 1 19.82 -9.00 -10.59
N HIS A 2 18.66 -8.35 -10.37
CA HIS A 2 18.24 -7.88 -9.06
C HIS A 2 17.21 -8.89 -8.56
N THR A 3 17.66 -9.81 -7.73
CA THR A 3 16.80 -10.76 -7.02
C THR A 3 16.04 -10.02 -5.95
N ASP A 4 14.73 -10.29 -5.85
CA ASP A 4 13.92 -9.80 -4.75
C ASP A 4 14.56 -10.21 -3.40
N PRO A 5 14.34 -9.43 -2.33
CA PRO A 5 14.80 -9.86 -1.02
C PRO A 5 14.08 -11.17 -0.70
N ALA A 6 14.84 -12.23 -0.37
CA ALA A 6 14.29 -13.48 0.14
C ALA A 6 13.25 -13.18 1.25
N PRO A 7 12.28 -14.07 1.53
CA PRO A 7 11.25 -13.83 2.55
C PRO A 7 11.81 -13.32 3.90
N HIS A 8 13.01 -13.78 4.27
CA HIS A 8 13.77 -13.28 5.43
C HIS A 8 14.18 -11.81 5.35
N ALA A 9 14.51 -11.31 4.17
CA ALA A 9 14.83 -9.91 3.95
C ALA A 9 13.57 -9.02 3.91
N LEU A 10 12.42 -9.52 3.42
CA LEU A 10 11.14 -8.81 3.58
C LEU A 10 10.70 -8.73 5.05
N GLN A 11 10.82 -9.83 5.81
CA GLN A 11 10.57 -9.80 7.25
C GLN A 11 11.45 -8.76 7.94
N SER A 12 12.75 -8.75 7.61
CA SER A 12 13.70 -7.78 8.16
C SER A 12 13.31 -6.33 7.85
N HIS A 13 12.72 -6.05 6.68
CA HIS A 13 12.18 -4.73 6.36
C HIS A 13 10.99 -4.35 7.25
N TYR A 14 10.05 -5.27 7.46
CA TYR A 14 8.89 -5.05 8.33
C TYR A 14 9.27 -4.93 9.81
N ASP A 15 10.25 -5.69 10.26
CA ASP A 15 10.84 -5.58 11.61
C ASP A 15 11.55 -4.25 11.77
N ALA A 16 12.34 -3.83 10.79
CA ALA A 16 13.02 -2.54 10.84
C ALA A 16 12.04 -1.35 10.84
N ILE A 17 10.89 -1.44 10.16
CA ILE A 17 9.83 -0.44 10.26
C ILE A 17 9.35 -0.32 11.70
N TRP A 18 9.06 -1.46 12.33
CA TRP A 18 8.55 -1.52 13.71
C TRP A 18 9.56 -1.06 14.75
N GLU A 19 10.79 -1.58 14.69
CA GLU A 19 11.84 -1.25 15.66
C GLU A 19 12.14 0.25 15.67
N ARG A 20 12.07 0.91 14.51
CA ARG A 20 12.26 2.36 14.42
C ARG A 20 11.11 3.18 15.02
N SER A 21 9.89 2.65 15.07
CA SER A 21 8.73 3.44 15.50
C SER A 21 8.14 3.02 16.84
N ARG A 22 8.36 1.79 17.33
CA ARG A 22 7.66 1.26 18.50
C ARG A 22 7.83 2.12 19.75
N ALA A 23 9.04 2.64 19.98
CA ALA A 23 9.33 3.49 21.13
C ALA A 23 8.54 4.82 21.04
N ALA A 24 8.58 5.46 19.87
CA ALA A 24 7.84 6.70 19.63
C ALA A 24 6.33 6.51 19.74
N ILE A 25 5.79 5.44 19.13
CA ILE A 25 4.37 5.09 19.27
C ILE A 25 4.03 4.84 20.75
N GLY A 26 4.87 4.12 21.50
CA GLY A 26 4.66 3.83 22.92
C GLY A 26 4.68 5.06 23.82
N THR A 27 5.28 6.17 23.38
CA THR A 27 5.23 7.48 24.04
C THR A 27 4.15 8.41 23.48
N GLY A 28 3.37 7.96 22.49
CA GLY A 28 2.35 8.77 21.80
C GLY A 28 2.93 9.75 20.78
N ASP A 29 4.22 9.64 20.46
CA ASP A 29 4.89 10.43 19.42
C ASP A 29 4.63 9.79 18.04
N ILE A 30 3.50 10.20 17.45
CA ILE A 30 2.97 9.70 16.19
C ILE A 30 2.72 10.83 15.20
N ASP A 31 2.77 10.51 13.92
CA ASP A 31 2.54 11.44 12.82
C ASP A 31 1.05 11.41 12.46
N CYS A 32 0.27 12.26 13.14
CA CYS A 32 -1.17 12.39 12.87
C CYS A 32 -1.41 13.12 11.54
N ASP A 33 -2.11 12.47 10.62
CA ASP A 33 -2.51 13.05 9.35
C ASP A 33 -3.91 13.69 9.46
N ALA A 34 -3.95 14.93 9.97
CA ALA A 34 -5.21 15.66 10.14
C ALA A 34 -5.93 15.98 8.82
N ARG A 35 -5.26 15.83 7.67
CA ARG A 35 -5.87 16.11 6.35
C ARG A 35 -7.02 15.16 6.03
N LEU A 36 -6.95 13.91 6.49
CA LEU A 36 -8.05 12.94 6.40
C LEU A 36 -9.36 13.42 7.02
N LEU A 37 -9.28 14.36 7.97
CA LEU A 37 -10.45 14.92 8.65
C LEU A 37 -11.04 16.14 7.93
N GLN A 38 -10.38 16.64 6.87
CA GLN A 38 -10.74 17.90 6.19
C GLN A 38 -11.56 17.68 4.90
N GLY A 39 -12.01 16.45 4.64
CA GLY A 39 -12.77 16.08 3.45
C GLY A 39 -11.90 15.53 2.31
N PRO A 40 -12.42 15.49 1.07
CA PRO A 40 -11.73 14.89 -0.07
C PRO A 40 -10.34 15.49 -0.30
N ASP A 41 -9.34 14.64 -0.49
CA ASP A 41 -8.00 15.09 -0.82
C ASP A 41 -7.95 15.53 -2.30
N PRO A 42 -7.41 16.72 -2.62
CA PRO A 42 -7.40 17.27 -3.98
C PRO A 42 -6.22 16.77 -4.82
N ARG A 43 -5.19 16.20 -4.18
CA ARG A 43 -4.00 15.72 -4.88
C ARG A 43 -4.34 14.51 -5.70
N ARG A 44 -3.66 14.30 -6.82
CA ARG A 44 -3.83 13.10 -7.64
C ARG A 44 -2.51 12.47 -7.98
N GLY A 45 -2.52 11.14 -8.02
CA GLY A 45 -1.49 10.26 -8.52
C GLY A 45 -2.07 9.30 -9.57
N LEU A 46 -1.20 8.54 -10.20
CA LEU A 46 -1.58 7.38 -11.00
C LEU A 46 -0.84 6.17 -10.46
N THR A 47 -1.59 5.16 -10.06
CA THR A 47 -1.06 3.99 -9.36
C THR A 47 -1.63 2.72 -9.97
N LEU A 48 -0.79 1.70 -10.08
CA LEU A 48 -1.23 0.35 -10.36
C LEU A 48 -1.38 -0.40 -9.02
N ILE A 49 -2.55 -0.99 -8.79
CA ILE A 49 -2.90 -1.64 -7.52
C ILE A 49 -3.46 -3.05 -7.74
N ALA A 50 -3.39 -3.88 -6.69
CA ALA A 50 -4.15 -5.12 -6.56
C ALA A 50 -5.09 -5.02 -5.35
N ARG A 51 -6.25 -5.67 -5.40
CA ARG A 51 -7.23 -5.64 -4.30
C ARG A 51 -7.35 -6.98 -3.59
N PRO A 52 -7.44 -7.00 -2.25
CA PRO A 52 -7.75 -8.21 -1.52
C PRO A 52 -9.16 -8.69 -1.85
N GLY A 53 -9.33 -10.01 -1.98
CA GLY A 53 -10.66 -10.61 -2.08
C GLY A 53 -11.46 -10.45 -0.78
N ALA A 54 -12.78 -10.62 -0.85
CA ALA A 54 -13.70 -10.37 0.27
C ALA A 54 -13.30 -11.08 1.58
N ALA A 55 -12.81 -12.33 1.50
CA ALA A 55 -12.39 -13.08 2.68
C ALA A 55 -11.17 -12.46 3.38
N LEU A 56 -10.17 -11.98 2.63
CA LEU A 56 -8.99 -11.33 3.21
C LEU A 56 -9.34 -9.92 3.71
N ALA A 57 -10.15 -9.17 2.94
CA ALA A 57 -10.64 -7.86 3.35
C ALA A 57 -11.43 -7.96 4.68
N GLY A 58 -12.31 -8.95 4.84
CA GLY A 58 -13.04 -9.19 6.09
C GLY A 58 -12.12 -9.49 7.28
N ARG A 59 -11.01 -10.21 7.08
CA ARG A 59 -10.01 -10.44 8.12
C ARG A 59 -9.25 -9.16 8.49
N PHE A 60 -8.94 -8.31 7.51
CA PHE A 60 -8.38 -6.99 7.78
C PHE A 60 -9.36 -6.10 8.56
N THR A 61 -10.64 -6.10 8.20
CA THR A 61 -11.69 -5.36 8.93
C THR A 61 -11.80 -5.85 10.37
N HIS A 62 -11.83 -7.15 10.61
CA HIS A 62 -11.88 -7.69 11.98
C HIS A 62 -10.65 -7.29 12.83
N LEU A 63 -9.46 -7.27 12.23
CA LEU A 63 -8.27 -6.75 12.89
C LEU A 63 -8.42 -5.27 13.24
N LEU A 64 -8.95 -4.47 12.30
CA LEU A 64 -9.17 -3.03 12.50
C LEU A 64 -10.19 -2.75 13.61
N GLU A 65 -11.25 -3.54 13.72
CA GLU A 65 -12.24 -3.43 14.82
C GLU A 65 -11.57 -3.62 16.20
N ARG A 66 -10.62 -4.55 16.32
CA ARG A 66 -9.86 -4.76 17.56
C ARG A 66 -9.00 -3.55 17.91
N LEU A 67 -8.39 -2.91 16.91
CA LEU A 67 -7.59 -1.70 17.12
C LEU A 67 -8.45 -0.48 17.44
N ASP A 68 -9.61 -0.33 16.78
CA ASP A 68 -10.54 0.77 17.03
C ASP A 68 -11.18 0.69 18.41
N ALA A 69 -11.49 -0.50 18.91
CA ALA A 69 -11.98 -0.68 20.29
C ALA A 69 -10.97 -0.18 21.34
N LEU A 70 -9.67 -0.25 21.04
CA LEU A 70 -8.59 0.21 21.92
C LEU A 70 -8.31 1.72 21.73
N GLU A 71 -8.23 2.17 20.49
CA GLU A 71 -7.89 3.54 20.09
C GLU A 71 -8.96 4.10 19.14
N PRO A 72 -10.15 4.45 19.65
CA PRO A 72 -11.28 4.83 18.80
C PRO A 72 -11.08 6.19 18.16
N GLY A 73 -11.57 6.30 16.91
CA GLY A 73 -11.55 7.54 16.15
C GLY A 73 -10.26 7.77 15.36
N GLN A 74 -9.46 6.71 15.17
CA GLN A 74 -8.45 6.67 14.12
C GLN A 74 -9.11 6.44 12.75
N TYR A 75 -8.36 6.65 11.67
CA TYR A 75 -8.87 6.37 10.34
C TYR A 75 -8.61 4.92 9.97
N LEU A 76 -9.69 4.13 9.88
CA LEU A 76 -9.65 2.76 9.40
C LEU A 76 -9.94 2.76 7.90
N HIS A 77 -9.07 2.16 7.09
CA HIS A 77 -9.34 2.02 5.66
C HIS A 77 -10.59 1.14 5.47
N PRO A 78 -11.64 1.64 4.78
CA PRO A 78 -12.80 0.83 4.49
C PRO A 78 -12.43 -0.30 3.52
N ALA A 79 -13.17 -1.41 3.55
CA ALA A 79 -12.85 -2.60 2.76
C ALA A 79 -12.68 -2.32 1.26
N VAL A 80 -13.44 -1.35 0.73
CA VAL A 80 -13.40 -0.93 -0.68
C VAL A 80 -12.15 -0.12 -1.05
N ASP A 81 -11.48 0.48 -0.06
CA ASP A 81 -10.25 1.26 -0.25
C ASP A 81 -8.99 0.42 0.06
N LEU A 82 -9.14 -0.78 0.62
CA LEU A 82 -8.02 -1.69 0.88
C LEU A 82 -7.40 -2.13 -0.44
N HIS A 83 -6.08 -2.03 -0.52
CA HIS A 83 -5.31 -2.34 -1.71
C HIS A 83 -3.86 -2.67 -1.35
N VAL A 84 -3.19 -3.32 -2.28
CA VAL A 84 -1.73 -3.45 -2.35
C VAL A 84 -1.25 -2.60 -3.51
N THR A 85 -0.33 -1.68 -3.23
CA THR A 85 0.32 -0.91 -4.29
C THR A 85 1.29 -1.82 -5.05
N VAL A 86 1.06 -1.98 -6.36
CA VAL A 86 2.04 -2.60 -7.25
C VAL A 86 3.15 -1.58 -7.51
N LEU A 87 2.78 -0.40 -8.02
CA LEU A 87 3.68 0.73 -8.25
C LEU A 87 2.89 2.04 -8.39
N SER A 88 3.39 3.11 -7.80
CA SER A 88 2.93 4.47 -8.12
C SER A 88 3.71 4.95 -9.35
N LEU A 89 3.00 5.15 -10.46
CA LEU A 89 3.61 5.53 -11.75
C LEU A 89 4.03 7.00 -11.73
N PHE A 90 3.22 7.84 -11.09
CA PHE A 90 3.65 9.14 -10.60
C PHE A 90 3.07 9.43 -9.22
N THR A 91 3.89 10.13 -8.42
CA THR A 91 3.57 10.42 -7.01
C THR A 91 2.41 11.40 -6.92
N VAL A 92 1.51 11.15 -5.98
CA VAL A 92 0.39 12.04 -5.65
C VAL A 92 0.89 13.45 -5.33
N GLY A 93 0.36 14.46 -6.01
CA GLY A 93 0.67 15.88 -5.80
C GLY A 93 -0.43 16.81 -6.33
N ASP A 94 -0.27 18.12 -6.15
CA ASP A 94 -1.22 19.14 -6.62
C ASP A 94 -1.05 19.49 -8.11
N ASP A 95 0.17 19.36 -8.64
CA ASP A 95 0.52 19.62 -10.05
C ASP A 95 0.58 18.31 -10.85
N PHE A 96 -0.59 17.66 -10.97
CA PHE A 96 -0.74 16.32 -11.57
C PHE A 96 -1.26 16.37 -13.02
N GLN A 97 -1.77 17.53 -13.45
CA GLN A 97 -2.42 17.73 -14.74
C GLN A 97 -1.46 17.46 -15.91
N PRO A 98 -0.19 17.91 -15.89
CA PRO A 98 0.76 17.59 -16.97
C PRO A 98 1.00 16.09 -17.13
N GLN A 99 1.01 15.33 -16.03
CA GLN A 99 1.18 13.87 -16.06
C GLN A 99 -0.10 13.19 -16.56
N LEU A 100 -1.28 13.63 -16.11
CA LEU A 100 -2.55 13.09 -16.59
C LEU A 100 -2.84 13.41 -18.06
N ALA A 101 -2.27 14.49 -18.61
CA ALA A 101 -2.34 14.76 -20.05
C ALA A 101 -1.68 13.65 -20.90
N ARG A 102 -0.79 12.86 -20.28
CA ARG A 102 -0.09 11.71 -20.90
C ARG A 102 -0.67 10.36 -20.47
N LEU A 103 -1.94 10.32 -20.05
CA LEU A 103 -2.56 9.11 -19.49
C LEU A 103 -2.48 7.91 -20.44
N ASP A 104 -2.64 8.11 -21.75
CA ASP A 104 -2.55 7.01 -22.71
C ASP A 104 -1.13 6.43 -22.82
N ASP A 105 -0.08 7.26 -22.73
CA ASP A 105 1.31 6.77 -22.68
C ASP A 105 1.54 5.87 -21.45
N TYR A 106 0.95 6.24 -20.29
CA TYR A 106 1.01 5.42 -19.08
C TYR A 106 0.25 4.10 -19.25
N ARG A 107 -0.94 4.12 -19.86
CA ARG A 107 -1.73 2.92 -20.13
C ARG A 107 -0.96 1.94 -21.01
N ASP A 108 -0.33 2.44 -22.07
CA ASP A 108 0.47 1.60 -22.97
C ASP A 108 1.71 1.04 -22.27
N ALA A 109 2.39 1.83 -21.44
CA ALA A 109 3.49 1.34 -20.61
C ALA A 109 3.04 0.21 -19.67
N VAL A 110 1.87 0.37 -19.03
CA VAL A 110 1.29 -0.66 -18.14
C VAL A 110 0.95 -1.92 -18.92
N ARG A 111 0.27 -1.82 -20.06
CA ARG A 111 -0.07 -2.97 -20.91
C ARG A 111 1.17 -3.74 -21.33
N CYS A 112 2.21 -3.04 -21.79
CA CYS A 112 3.48 -3.67 -22.16
C CYS A 112 4.13 -4.39 -20.98
N ALA A 113 4.14 -3.78 -19.80
CA ALA A 113 4.73 -4.38 -18.62
C ALA A 113 3.98 -5.62 -18.12
N VAL A 114 2.64 -5.58 -18.20
CA VAL A 114 1.72 -6.62 -17.73
C VAL A 114 1.67 -7.82 -18.66
N HIS A 115 1.81 -7.60 -19.97
CA HIS A 115 1.63 -8.63 -20.99
C HIS A 115 2.41 -9.92 -20.71
N GLY A 116 1.68 -11.03 -20.64
CA GLY A 116 2.21 -12.38 -20.48
C GLY A 116 2.78 -12.71 -19.09
N LEU A 117 2.44 -11.93 -18.06
CA LEU A 117 2.77 -12.28 -16.68
C LEU A 117 1.71 -13.23 -16.12
N PRO A 118 2.08 -14.30 -15.40
CA PRO A 118 1.08 -15.16 -14.77
C PRO A 118 0.41 -14.44 -13.58
N ALA A 119 -0.77 -14.91 -13.19
CA ALA A 119 -1.30 -14.65 -11.86
C ALA A 119 -0.33 -15.14 -10.76
N PHE A 120 -0.29 -14.44 -9.64
CA PHE A 120 0.61 -14.74 -8.51
C PHE A 120 -0.11 -14.61 -7.17
N GLU A 121 0.54 -15.04 -6.10
CA GLU A 121 -0.03 -14.98 -4.75
C GLU A 121 0.78 -14.07 -3.84
N ILE A 122 0.09 -13.47 -2.87
CA ILE A 122 0.70 -12.76 -1.75
C ILE A 122 0.11 -13.33 -0.47
N ASP A 123 0.98 -13.90 0.36
CA ASP A 123 0.60 -14.34 1.70
C ASP A 123 0.69 -13.17 2.68
N PHE A 124 -0.33 -12.96 3.50
CA PHE A 124 -0.36 -11.91 4.52
C PHE A 124 -0.20 -12.51 5.92
N ARG A 125 0.85 -12.06 6.62
CA ARG A 125 1.22 -12.50 7.96
C ARG A 125 1.48 -11.32 8.86
N GLY A 126 0.52 -11.03 9.72
CA GLY A 126 0.59 -10.04 10.76
C GLY A 126 0.68 -8.61 10.26
N VAL A 127 1.00 -7.72 11.19
CA VAL A 127 1.05 -6.27 10.96
C VAL A 127 2.38 -5.68 11.41
N THR A 128 2.77 -4.58 10.78
CA THR A 128 3.78 -3.66 11.32
C THR A 128 3.14 -2.29 11.50
N ALA A 129 3.82 -1.40 12.21
CA ALA A 129 3.39 -0.01 12.33
C ALA A 129 4.56 0.90 12.06
N SER A 130 4.29 2.00 11.39
CA SER A 130 5.15 3.19 11.33
C SER A 130 4.55 4.27 12.23
N ARG A 131 5.22 5.41 12.37
CA ARG A 131 4.69 6.55 13.13
C ARG A 131 3.37 7.11 12.57
N GLY A 132 3.01 6.84 11.31
CA GLY A 132 1.80 7.38 10.68
C GLY A 132 0.71 6.35 10.36
N ALA A 133 1.01 5.06 10.41
CA ALA A 133 0.08 4.02 9.94
C ALA A 133 0.40 2.61 10.45
N VAL A 134 -0.63 1.76 10.47
CA VAL A 134 -0.53 0.30 10.61
C VAL A 134 -0.69 -0.35 9.25
N LEU A 135 0.19 -1.32 8.96
CA LEU A 135 0.30 -1.99 7.66
C LEU A 135 0.18 -3.51 7.83
N ALA A 136 -0.61 -4.17 6.99
CA ALA A 136 -0.53 -5.63 6.83
C ALA A 136 0.77 -5.99 6.11
N GLN A 137 1.47 -7.02 6.59
CA GLN A 137 2.72 -7.49 5.99
C GLN A 137 2.39 -8.53 4.93
N GLY A 138 2.81 -8.27 3.68
CA GLY A 138 2.55 -9.15 2.54
C GLY A 138 3.85 -9.73 1.97
N TYR A 139 3.81 -11.01 1.65
CA TYR A 139 4.93 -11.83 1.18
C TYR A 139 4.55 -12.46 -0.15
N PRO A 140 4.96 -11.85 -1.28
CA PRO A 140 4.70 -12.39 -2.60
C PRO A 140 5.33 -13.78 -2.78
N HIS A 141 4.64 -14.65 -3.48
CA HIS A 141 5.17 -15.93 -3.95
C HIS A 141 5.83 -15.75 -5.32
N GLY A 142 7.03 -16.33 -5.49
CA GLY A 142 7.79 -16.21 -6.73
C GLY A 142 8.33 -14.79 -6.98
N ASP A 143 8.62 -14.48 -8.24
CA ASP A 143 9.25 -13.22 -8.67
C ASP A 143 8.33 -12.35 -9.54
N THR A 144 7.06 -12.75 -9.71
CA THR A 144 6.14 -12.09 -10.65
C THR A 144 5.89 -10.63 -10.30
N LEU A 145 5.67 -10.31 -9.01
CA LEU A 145 5.48 -8.92 -8.57
C LEU A 145 6.75 -8.09 -8.78
N ALA A 146 7.92 -8.65 -8.50
CA ALA A 146 9.21 -7.99 -8.71
C ALA A 146 9.43 -7.70 -10.20
N THR A 147 9.19 -8.71 -11.04
CA THR A 147 9.27 -8.64 -12.50
C THR A 147 8.33 -7.59 -13.05
N LEU A 148 7.07 -7.56 -12.59
CA LEU A 148 6.09 -6.54 -12.97
C LEU A 148 6.60 -5.13 -12.62
N ARG A 149 7.08 -4.93 -11.40
CA ARG A 149 7.62 -3.65 -10.96
C ARG A 149 8.81 -3.22 -11.81
N ASP A 150 9.74 -4.11 -12.10
CA ASP A 150 10.92 -3.77 -12.90
C ASP A 150 10.59 -3.53 -14.38
N ARG A 151 9.65 -4.29 -14.95
CA ARG A 151 9.10 -4.01 -16.30
C ARG A 151 8.44 -2.64 -16.35
N LEU A 152 7.58 -2.31 -15.39
CA LEU A 152 6.95 -0.98 -15.32
C LEU A 152 8.00 0.13 -15.29
N ARG A 153 9.04 0.00 -14.45
CA ARG A 153 10.13 0.98 -14.42
C ARG A 153 10.83 1.14 -15.78
N ALA A 154 11.09 0.03 -16.47
CA ALA A 154 11.71 0.04 -17.79
C ALA A 154 10.80 0.72 -18.84
N GLU A 155 9.53 0.36 -18.88
CA GLU A 155 8.55 0.91 -19.83
C GLU A 155 8.31 2.41 -19.61
N LEU A 156 8.27 2.86 -18.34
CA LEU A 156 8.13 4.27 -18.00
C LEU A 156 9.37 5.08 -18.42
N ARG A 157 10.57 4.57 -18.16
CA ARG A 157 11.84 5.21 -18.58
C ARG A 157 11.94 5.33 -20.10
N ALA A 158 11.59 4.27 -20.82
CA ALA A 158 11.61 4.26 -22.28
C ALA A 158 10.68 5.31 -22.90
N ARG A 159 9.64 5.75 -22.17
CA ARG A 159 8.67 6.77 -22.59
C ARG A 159 8.85 8.13 -21.92
N ALA A 160 9.95 8.32 -21.17
CA ALA A 160 10.18 9.53 -20.37
C ALA A 160 9.00 9.90 -19.44
N LEU A 161 8.46 8.90 -18.75
CA LEU A 161 7.35 9.01 -17.78
C LEU A 161 7.83 8.84 -16.32
N ASP A 162 9.13 8.71 -16.09
CA ASP A 162 9.73 8.34 -14.80
C ASP A 162 10.13 9.53 -13.91
N ALA A 163 9.75 10.75 -14.29
CA ALA A 163 10.18 11.99 -13.60
C ALA A 163 9.89 12.02 -12.09
N SER A 164 8.86 11.32 -11.63
CA SER A 164 8.52 11.19 -10.20
C SER A 164 8.53 9.74 -9.67
N LEU A 165 9.03 8.81 -10.47
CA LEU A 165 9.11 7.40 -10.14
C LEU A 165 10.06 7.18 -8.95
N ASP A 166 9.63 6.39 -7.98
CA ASP A 166 10.39 6.03 -6.77
C ASP A 166 10.93 7.23 -5.95
N ARG A 167 10.48 8.49 -6.16
CA ARG A 167 10.98 9.68 -5.42
C ARG A 167 10.87 9.54 -3.90
N ARG A 168 9.86 8.81 -3.42
CA ARG A 168 9.64 8.60 -1.98
C ARG A 168 10.49 7.47 -1.42
N TYR A 169 10.55 6.35 -2.13
CA TYR A 169 11.42 5.18 -1.91
C TYR A 169 11.13 4.14 -3.00
N ARG A 170 12.09 3.25 -3.31
CA ARG A 170 11.81 2.08 -4.16
C ARG A 170 10.90 1.12 -3.40
N LEU A 171 9.70 0.88 -3.92
CA LEU A 171 8.74 -0.02 -3.27
C LEU A 171 9.24 -1.47 -3.34
N VAL A 172 9.62 -2.01 -2.18
CA VAL A 172 10.11 -3.39 -2.03
C VAL A 172 9.03 -4.29 -1.39
N THR A 173 8.27 -3.78 -0.44
CA THR A 173 7.25 -4.56 0.28
C THR A 173 5.92 -4.64 -0.48
N ALA A 174 5.11 -5.67 -0.21
CA ALA A 174 3.76 -5.85 -0.77
C ALA A 174 2.69 -5.62 0.31
N HIS A 175 2.78 -4.49 1.00
CA HIS A 175 1.93 -4.19 2.15
C HIS A 175 0.58 -3.58 1.75
N ALA A 176 -0.40 -3.72 2.65
CA ALA A 176 -1.66 -2.96 2.61
C ALA A 176 -1.71 -2.01 3.81
N THR A 177 -2.03 -0.73 3.58
CA THR A 177 -2.26 0.21 4.69
C THR A 177 -3.65 -0.04 5.27
N LEU A 178 -3.73 -0.33 6.57
CA LEU A 178 -4.99 -0.68 7.22
C LEU A 178 -5.55 0.48 8.06
N LEU A 179 -4.68 1.15 8.82
CA LEU A 179 -5.05 2.23 9.74
C LEU A 179 -4.09 3.39 9.55
N ARG A 180 -4.61 4.61 9.61
CA ARG A 180 -3.81 5.85 9.69
C ARG A 180 -4.12 6.58 10.98
N PHE A 181 -3.06 7.10 11.62
CA PHE A 181 -3.26 7.94 12.77
C PHE A 181 -3.75 9.31 12.34
N VAL A 182 -4.88 9.74 12.89
CA VAL A 182 -5.49 11.06 12.64
C VAL A 182 -5.71 11.83 13.92
N ARG A 183 -5.52 11.19 15.07
CA ARG A 183 -5.62 11.77 16.42
C ARG A 183 -4.57 11.15 17.34
N PRO A 184 -4.15 11.84 18.41
CA PRO A 184 -3.28 11.25 19.43
C PRO A 184 -3.85 9.95 20.01
N LEU A 185 -2.97 9.01 20.33
CA LEU A 185 -3.33 7.76 21.02
C LEU A 185 -3.68 8.05 22.48
N ARG A 186 -4.77 7.46 22.97
CA ARG A 186 -5.25 7.54 24.36
C ARG A 186 -4.46 6.62 25.29
N GLN A 187 -4.06 5.47 24.78
CA GLN A 187 -3.35 4.38 25.47
C GLN A 187 -2.16 3.88 24.63
N PRO A 188 -1.15 4.72 24.34
CA PRO A 188 -0.10 4.39 23.37
C PRO A 188 0.67 3.10 23.69
N ARG A 189 0.93 2.82 24.98
CA ARG A 189 1.59 1.58 25.41
C ARG A 189 0.75 0.33 25.13
N ARG A 190 -0.55 0.36 25.43
CA ARG A 190 -1.45 -0.75 25.12
C ARG A 190 -1.61 -0.93 23.61
N PHE A 191 -1.57 0.16 22.85
CA PHE A 191 -1.57 0.07 21.40
C PHE A 191 -0.32 -0.66 20.88
N VAL A 192 0.87 -0.35 21.41
CA VAL A 192 2.11 -1.08 21.10
C VAL A 192 1.97 -2.56 21.44
N GLU A 193 1.50 -2.91 22.64
CA GLU A 193 1.26 -4.30 23.07
C GLU A 193 0.29 -5.01 22.11
N ALA A 194 -0.79 -4.35 21.71
CA ALA A 194 -1.75 -4.90 20.75
C ALA A 194 -1.09 -5.18 19.38
N ILE A 195 -0.29 -4.23 18.86
CA ILE A 195 0.47 -4.44 17.62
C ILE A 195 1.42 -5.62 17.75
N GLU A 196 2.15 -5.75 18.86
CA GLU A 196 3.06 -6.89 19.12
C GLU A 196 2.34 -8.24 19.04
N THR A 197 1.16 -8.37 19.65
CA THR A 197 0.35 -9.60 19.56
C THR A 197 -0.13 -9.92 18.14
N LEU A 198 -0.24 -8.91 17.28
CA LEU A 198 -0.72 -9.04 15.91
C LEU A 198 0.41 -9.23 14.89
N ARG A 199 1.70 -9.05 15.26
CA ARG A 199 2.84 -9.16 14.33
C ARG A 199 2.99 -10.52 13.66
N GLY A 200 2.54 -11.60 14.32
CA GLY A 200 2.64 -12.97 13.81
C GLY A 200 1.32 -13.57 13.33
N ALA A 201 0.22 -12.81 13.32
CA ALA A 201 -1.10 -13.36 13.03
C ALA A 201 -1.23 -13.82 11.57
N ALA A 202 -1.71 -15.04 11.32
CA ALA A 202 -2.03 -15.46 9.96
C ALA A 202 -3.25 -14.68 9.44
N LEU A 203 -3.05 -13.81 8.45
CA LEU A 203 -4.13 -13.02 7.83
C LEU A 203 -4.61 -13.68 6.54
N GLY A 204 -3.80 -14.54 5.91
CA GLY A 204 -4.19 -15.38 4.79
C GLY A 204 -3.70 -14.87 3.43
N VAL A 205 -4.10 -15.57 2.38
CA VAL A 205 -3.51 -15.40 1.04
C VAL A 205 -4.44 -14.60 0.12
N MET A 206 -3.84 -13.76 -0.72
CA MET A 206 -4.48 -13.11 -1.86
C MET A 206 -3.89 -13.68 -3.15
N ARG A 207 -4.74 -14.16 -4.05
CA ARG A 207 -4.37 -14.46 -5.43
C ARG A 207 -4.63 -13.24 -6.30
N VAL A 208 -3.59 -12.72 -6.94
CA VAL A 208 -3.65 -11.59 -7.86
C VAL A 208 -3.77 -12.14 -9.27
N GLU A 209 -4.97 -12.05 -9.82
CA GLU A 209 -5.28 -12.37 -11.22
C GLU A 209 -5.59 -11.12 -12.05
N ARG A 210 -5.95 -10.05 -11.35
CA ARG A 210 -6.31 -8.75 -11.93
C ARG A 210 -5.66 -7.62 -11.15
N ILE A 211 -5.32 -6.58 -11.88
CA ILE A 211 -4.73 -5.35 -11.37
C ILE A 211 -5.43 -4.14 -11.97
N GLU A 212 -5.48 -3.05 -11.20
CA GLU A 212 -6.22 -1.85 -11.55
C GLU A 212 -5.26 -0.69 -11.74
N LEU A 213 -5.30 -0.05 -12.90
CA LEU A 213 -4.72 1.27 -13.08
C LEU A 213 -5.73 2.31 -12.63
N VAL A 214 -5.36 3.11 -11.62
CA VAL A 214 -6.27 4.06 -10.99
C VAL A 214 -5.65 5.44 -10.88
N VAL A 215 -6.46 6.46 -11.12
CA VAL A 215 -6.17 7.82 -10.65
C VAL A 215 -6.65 7.90 -9.21
N ASN A 216 -5.73 8.17 -8.30
CA ASN A 216 -5.97 8.08 -6.87
C ASN A 216 -5.57 9.37 -6.14
N ASP A 217 -6.20 9.64 -5.01
CA ASP A 217 -5.68 10.58 -4.03
C ASP A 217 -4.61 9.93 -3.13
N TRP A 218 -4.12 10.67 -2.13
CA TRP A 218 -3.08 10.19 -1.21
C TRP A 218 -3.51 8.96 -0.38
N TYR A 219 -4.81 8.76 -0.20
CA TYR A 219 -5.39 7.73 0.66
C TYR A 219 -5.97 6.56 -0.13
N MET A 220 -5.96 6.62 -1.46
CA MET A 220 -6.67 5.66 -2.31
C MET A 220 -8.17 5.62 -2.01
N SER A 221 -8.76 6.77 -1.67
CA SER A 221 -10.17 6.81 -1.25
C SER A 221 -11.10 6.59 -2.44
N SER A 222 -12.05 5.67 -2.31
CA SER A 222 -13.14 5.44 -3.28
C SER A 222 -13.96 6.70 -3.59
N ALA A 223 -13.99 7.70 -2.69
CA ALA A 223 -14.68 8.96 -2.92
C ALA A 223 -14.06 9.80 -4.07
N SER A 224 -12.76 9.62 -4.34
CA SER A 224 -12.02 10.37 -5.35
C SER A 224 -11.35 9.49 -6.41
N LEU A 225 -11.29 8.18 -6.16
CA LEU A 225 -10.66 7.20 -7.01
C LEU A 225 -11.42 7.04 -8.33
N ARG A 226 -10.68 7.10 -9.43
CA ARG A 226 -11.19 6.81 -10.77
C ARG A 226 -10.41 5.66 -11.37
N GLN A 227 -11.09 4.55 -11.62
CA GLN A 227 -10.52 3.45 -12.38
C GLN A 227 -10.28 3.91 -13.82
N VAL A 228 -9.05 3.71 -14.29
CA VAL A 228 -8.65 3.97 -15.68
C VAL A 228 -8.78 2.70 -16.48
N GLU A 229 -8.24 1.59 -15.96
CA GLU A 229 -8.19 0.32 -16.68
C GLU A 229 -8.08 -0.85 -15.70
N MET A 230 -8.73 -1.96 -16.05
CA MET A 230 -8.60 -3.25 -15.38
C MET A 230 -7.81 -4.15 -16.32
N LEU A 231 -6.74 -4.77 -15.82
CA LEU A 231 -5.91 -5.69 -16.60
C LEU A 231 -5.87 -7.07 -15.94
N ASP A 232 -6.04 -8.10 -16.75
CA ASP A 232 -5.75 -9.47 -16.37
C ASP A 232 -4.24 -9.74 -16.46
N LEU A 233 -3.72 -10.61 -15.58
CA LEU A 233 -2.36 -11.14 -15.62
C LEU A 233 -2.34 -12.41 -16.48
#